data_AF-A0A5P9NK09-F1
#
_entry.id   AF-A0A5P9NK09-F1
#
_cell.length_a   1.000
_cell.length_b   1.000
_cell.length_c   1.000
_cell.angle_alpha   90.00
_cell.angle_beta   90.00
_cell.angle_gamma   90.00
#
_symmetry.space_group_name_H-M   'P 1'
#
loop_
_entity.id
_entity.type
_entity.pdbx_description
1 polymer ?
#
loop_
_entity_poly.entity_id
_entity_poly.type
_entity_poly.pdbx_seq_one_letter_code
_entity_poly.pdbx_strand_id
1 'polypeptide(L)'
;MTIFSRIFGRRGASENQLGYVEAQRKVLDYARYLEDSPVMPGRVVDESDLPHSKRELKASLLKCIGNSDDARLSEHLKSGYLMLSAFQSGVGVKALGTDFANLDLERDPMDIATEIEESQEIANFWKAWVQSELEQLQQDIYALELELAQPMQASA
;
A
#
# COMPACT_ATOMS: atom_id res chain seq x y z
N MET A 1 -2.48 -32.45 7.40
CA MET A 1 -2.54 -31.02 7.02
C MET A 1 -1.12 -30.51 6.83
N THR A 2 -0.50 -30.74 5.66
CA THR A 2 0.96 -30.65 5.43
C THR A 2 1.29 -29.89 4.13
N ILE A 3 0.51 -28.87 3.81
CA ILE A 3 0.61 -28.12 2.54
C ILE A 3 1.52 -26.88 2.71
N PHE A 4 1.46 -26.18 3.85
CA PHE A 4 2.25 -24.96 4.06
C PHE A 4 3.72 -25.22 4.42
N SER A 5 4.05 -26.40 4.99
CA SER A 5 5.43 -26.76 5.35
C SER A 5 6.31 -27.18 4.17
N ARG A 6 5.73 -27.40 2.98
CA ARG A 6 6.47 -27.71 1.76
C ARG A 6 6.75 -26.50 0.87
N ILE A 7 6.04 -25.40 1.04
CA ILE A 7 6.27 -24.16 0.27
C ILE A 7 7.40 -23.34 0.90
N PHE A 8 7.51 -23.37 2.23
CA PHE A 8 8.59 -22.70 2.97
C PHE A 8 9.47 -23.76 3.62
N GLY A 9 10.15 -24.55 2.79
CA GLY A 9 11.29 -25.31 3.24
C GLY A 9 12.22 -24.39 4.04
N ARG A 10 12.78 -24.90 5.15
CA ARG A 10 13.84 -24.27 5.95
C ARG A 10 14.90 -23.66 5.02
N ARG A 11 14.69 -22.41 4.62
CA ARG A 11 15.67 -21.59 3.90
C ARG A 11 16.53 -20.94 4.97
N GLY A 12 17.84 -21.17 4.87
CA GLY A 12 18.80 -20.81 5.91
C GLY A 12 18.69 -19.34 6.31
N ALA A 13 19.11 -19.00 7.52
CA ALA A 13 19.12 -17.63 8.02
C ALA A 13 19.70 -16.60 7.00
N SER A 14 20.63 -17.03 6.14
CA SER A 14 21.19 -16.26 5.03
C SER A 14 20.18 -15.90 3.92
N GLU A 15 19.27 -16.81 3.52
CA GLU A 15 18.26 -16.54 2.51
C GLU A 15 17.16 -15.62 3.03
N ASN A 16 16.82 -15.73 4.32
CA ASN A 16 15.83 -14.83 4.93
C ASN A 16 16.38 -13.40 5.07
N GLN A 17 17.66 -13.26 5.41
CA GLN A 17 18.38 -11.98 5.52
C GLN A 17 18.57 -11.30 4.15
N LEU A 18 18.96 -12.05 3.11
CA LEU A 18 19.04 -11.52 1.74
C LEU A 18 17.68 -11.01 1.25
N GLY A 19 16.61 -11.77 1.50
CA GLY A 19 15.27 -11.33 1.15
C GLY A 19 14.74 -10.18 2.02
N TYR A 20 15.35 -9.89 3.17
CA TYR A 20 14.99 -8.73 4.00
C TYR A 20 15.64 -7.45 3.46
N VAL A 21 16.93 -7.53 3.11
CA VAL A 21 17.64 -6.42 2.46
C VAL A 21 16.99 -6.04 1.13
N GLU A 22 16.56 -7.03 0.34
CA GLU A 22 15.82 -6.77 -0.90
C GLU A 22 14.47 -6.09 -0.63
N ALA A 23 13.73 -6.55 0.38
CA ALA A 23 12.47 -5.92 0.78
C ALA A 23 12.67 -4.47 1.20
N GLN A 24 13.70 -4.18 2.02
CA GLN A 24 14.04 -2.82 2.43
C GLN A 24 14.34 -1.92 1.22
N ARG A 25 15.08 -2.43 0.22
CA ARG A 25 15.37 -1.66 -0.99
C ARG A 25 14.09 -1.28 -1.74
N LYS A 26 13.17 -2.22 -1.94
CA LYS A 26 11.89 -1.96 -2.62
C LYS A 26 11.04 -0.94 -1.84
N VAL A 27 11.02 -1.04 -0.51
CA VAL A 27 10.33 -0.08 0.36
C VAL A 27 10.95 1.32 0.26
N LEU A 28 12.28 1.43 0.20
CA LEU A 28 12.95 2.72 0.04
C LEU A 28 12.70 3.34 -1.33
N ASP A 29 12.68 2.55 -2.41
CA ASP A 29 12.33 3.04 -3.74
C ASP A 29 10.89 3.58 -3.76
N TYR A 30 9.97 2.88 -3.08
CA TYR A 30 8.59 3.35 -2.90
C TYR A 30 8.48 4.61 -2.05
N ALA A 31 9.23 4.71 -0.95
CA ALA A 31 9.25 5.91 -0.12
C ALA A 31 9.71 7.14 -0.92
N ARG A 32 10.79 7.01 -1.71
CA ARG A 32 11.26 8.08 -2.60
C ARG A 32 10.23 8.47 -3.65
N TYR A 33 9.57 7.48 -4.26
CA TYR A 33 8.48 7.74 -5.19
C TYR A 33 7.38 8.59 -4.56
N LEU A 34 7.00 8.31 -3.31
CA LEU A 34 5.97 9.08 -2.60
C LEU A 34 6.42 10.49 -2.20
N GLU A 35 7.73 10.68 -1.96
CA GLU A 35 8.31 12.01 -1.72
C GLU A 35 8.23 12.89 -2.98
N ASP A 36 8.50 12.29 -4.14
CA ASP A 36 8.49 13.00 -5.43
C ASP A 36 7.08 13.12 -6.04
N SER A 37 6.18 12.18 -5.73
CA SER A 37 4.84 12.05 -6.33
C SER A 37 3.81 11.63 -5.28
N PRO A 38 3.46 12.53 -4.33
CA PRO A 38 2.53 12.22 -3.26
C PRO A 38 1.12 11.98 -3.80
N VAL A 39 0.56 10.82 -3.50
CA VAL A 39 -0.84 10.54 -3.80
C VAL A 39 -1.72 11.24 -2.78
N MET A 40 -2.41 12.29 -3.21
CA MET A 40 -3.31 13.02 -2.33
C MET A 40 -4.50 12.15 -1.90
N PRO A 41 -4.98 12.29 -0.64
CA PRO A 41 -6.16 11.56 -0.17
C PRO A 41 -7.36 11.75 -1.10
N GLY A 42 -8.03 10.65 -1.42
CA GLY A 42 -9.18 10.66 -2.34
C GLY A 42 -8.81 10.63 -3.81
N ARG A 43 -7.51 10.62 -4.16
CA ARG A 43 -7.05 10.32 -5.52
C ARG A 43 -6.78 8.83 -5.69
N VAL A 44 -7.03 8.35 -6.91
CA VAL A 44 -6.72 7.00 -7.35
C VAL A 44 -5.74 7.10 -8.51
N VAL A 45 -4.61 6.44 -8.38
CA VAL A 45 -3.51 6.45 -9.37
C VAL A 45 -3.41 5.07 -10.00
N ASP A 46 -2.85 4.96 -11.20
CA ASP A 46 -2.66 3.65 -11.80
C ASP A 46 -1.52 2.88 -11.10
N GLU A 47 -1.70 1.57 -10.95
CA GLU A 47 -0.66 0.70 -10.37
C GLU A 47 0.64 0.74 -11.18
N SER A 48 0.58 0.99 -12.49
CA SER A 48 1.76 1.06 -13.36
C SER A 48 2.71 2.22 -13.05
N ASP A 49 2.27 3.22 -12.29
CA ASP A 49 3.13 4.33 -11.85
C ASP A 49 4.04 3.94 -10.67
N LEU A 50 3.78 2.80 -10.01
CA LEU A 50 4.60 2.33 -8.89
C LEU A 50 6.01 1.91 -9.37
N PRO A 51 7.05 2.16 -8.55
CA PRO A 51 8.43 1.79 -8.90
C PRO A 51 8.65 0.27 -8.94
N HIS A 52 7.77 -0.51 -8.31
CA HIS A 52 7.75 -1.96 -8.29
C HIS A 52 6.30 -2.43 -8.35
N SER A 53 6.05 -3.68 -8.78
CA SER A 53 4.68 -4.20 -8.79
C SER A 53 4.06 -4.13 -7.39
N LYS A 54 2.76 -3.81 -7.31
CA LYS A 54 2.08 -3.64 -6.02
C LYS A 54 2.15 -4.89 -5.17
N ARG A 55 2.06 -6.07 -5.79
CA ARG A 55 2.22 -7.36 -5.11
C ARG A 55 3.58 -7.47 -4.40
N GLU A 56 4.65 -7.06 -5.06
CA GLU A 56 6.00 -7.09 -4.47
C GLU A 56 6.17 -6.06 -3.36
N LEU A 57 5.59 -4.86 -3.53
CA LEU A 57 5.59 -3.83 -2.49
C LEU A 57 4.81 -4.29 -1.26
N LYS A 58 3.64 -4.91 -1.43
CA LYS A 58 2.87 -5.49 -0.32
C LYS A 58 3.70 -6.49 0.48
N ALA A 59 4.31 -7.46 -0.20
CA ALA A 59 5.15 -8.47 0.44
C ALA A 59 6.37 -7.84 1.15
N SER A 60 7.01 -6.85 0.52
CA SER A 60 8.19 -6.18 1.06
C SER A 60 7.85 -5.34 2.29
N LEU A 61 6.72 -4.62 2.27
CA LEU A 61 6.24 -3.82 3.40
C LEU A 61 5.84 -4.71 4.58
N LEU A 62 5.05 -5.78 4.37
CA LEU A 62 4.72 -6.72 5.45
C LEU A 62 5.98 -7.34 6.07
N LYS A 63 6.97 -7.70 5.25
CA LYS A 63 8.25 -8.20 5.74
C LYS A 63 9.00 -7.15 6.55
N CYS A 64 8.98 -5.87 6.13
CA CYS A 64 9.59 -4.78 6.89
C CYS A 64 8.86 -4.50 8.20
N ILE A 65 7.53 -4.48 8.20
CA ILE A 65 6.70 -4.30 9.41
C ILE A 65 6.99 -5.41 10.42
N GLY A 66 7.00 -6.68 9.98
CA GLY A 66 7.19 -7.82 10.88
C GLY A 66 8.61 -8.01 11.41
N ASN A 67 9.60 -7.27 10.89
CA ASN A 67 11.00 -7.30 11.35
C ASN A 67 11.46 -5.94 11.92
N SER A 68 10.54 -4.99 12.14
CA SER A 68 10.86 -3.68 12.70
C SER A 68 10.65 -3.68 14.21
N ASP A 69 11.73 -3.48 14.97
CA ASP A 69 11.67 -3.31 16.43
C ASP A 69 11.30 -1.87 16.84
N ASP A 70 11.37 -0.92 15.90
CA ASP A 70 10.95 0.48 16.12
C ASP A 70 9.45 0.63 15.85
N ALA A 71 8.69 0.93 16.89
CA ALA A 71 7.26 1.15 16.83
C ALA A 71 6.86 2.32 15.91
N ARG A 72 7.64 3.42 15.89
CA ARG A 72 7.35 4.57 15.02
C ARG A 72 7.57 4.22 13.57
N LEU A 73 8.68 3.56 13.27
CA LEU A 73 8.96 3.08 11.92
C LEU A 73 7.88 2.09 11.45
N SER A 74 7.45 1.18 12.32
CA SER A 74 6.38 0.22 12.03
C SER A 74 5.07 0.92 11.65
N GLU A 75 4.66 1.95 12.38
CA GLU A 75 3.46 2.75 12.05
C GLU A 75 3.57 3.48 10.71
N HIS A 76 4.75 4.02 10.38
CA HIS A 76 4.99 4.63 9.07
C HIS A 76 4.92 3.60 7.94
N LEU A 77 5.46 2.40 8.15
CA LEU A 77 5.40 1.31 7.17
C LEU A 77 3.97 0.80 6.98
N LYS A 78 3.18 0.68 8.06
CA LYS A 78 1.74 0.36 7.99
C LYS A 78 0.97 1.42 7.20
N SER A 79 1.24 2.69 7.47
CA SER A 79 0.60 3.80 6.72
C SER A 79 0.94 3.73 5.23
N GLY A 80 2.21 3.49 4.89
CA GLY A 80 2.65 3.29 3.50
C GLY A 80 2.03 2.06 2.83
N TYR A 81 1.82 0.98 3.60
CA TYR A 81 1.11 -0.23 3.15
C TYR A 81 -0.34 0.06 2.82
N LEU A 82 -1.08 0.72 3.72
CA LEU A 82 -2.48 1.10 3.49
C LEU A 82 -2.61 2.02 2.28
N MET A 83 -1.65 2.91 2.05
CA MET A 83 -1.65 3.82 0.90
C MET A 83 -1.55 3.12 -0.45
N LEU A 84 -1.10 1.85 -0.51
CA LEU A 84 -1.15 1.05 -1.73
C LEU A 84 -2.57 0.86 -2.26
N SER A 85 -3.60 0.95 -1.40
CA SER A 85 -5.00 0.91 -1.83
C SER A 85 -5.37 2.04 -2.81
N ALA A 86 -4.64 3.16 -2.82
CA ALA A 86 -4.88 4.25 -3.76
C ALA A 86 -4.39 3.94 -5.20
N PHE A 87 -3.59 2.89 -5.39
CA PHE A 87 -3.03 2.53 -6.69
C PHE A 87 -3.85 1.39 -7.32
N GLN A 88 -4.68 1.67 -8.32
CA GLN A 88 -5.58 0.67 -8.91
C GLN A 88 -5.16 0.31 -10.34
N SER A 89 -5.29 -0.96 -10.72
CA SER A 89 -4.97 -1.40 -12.08
C SER A 89 -6.03 -0.92 -13.07
N GLY A 90 -5.61 -0.27 -14.16
CA GLY A 90 -6.51 0.10 -15.26
C GLY A 90 -7.19 1.46 -15.07
N VAL A 91 -6.65 2.30 -14.19
CA VAL A 91 -7.01 3.72 -14.04
C VAL A 91 -6.48 4.53 -15.22
N GLY A 92 -5.31 4.15 -15.75
CA GLY A 92 -4.63 4.85 -16.84
C GLY A 92 -3.86 6.10 -16.40
N VAL A 93 -3.40 6.88 -17.37
CA VAL A 93 -2.38 7.95 -17.16
C VAL A 93 -2.88 9.14 -16.33
N LYS A 94 -4.19 9.31 -16.17
CA LYS A 94 -4.76 10.43 -15.41
C LYS A 94 -5.28 9.92 -14.07
N ALA A 95 -4.60 10.29 -12.99
CA ALA A 95 -5.08 10.03 -11.64
C ALA A 95 -6.50 10.61 -11.44
N LEU A 96 -7.40 9.76 -10.96
CA LEU A 96 -8.83 10.03 -10.79
C LEU A 96 -9.12 10.59 -9.40
N GLY A 97 -10.16 11.41 -9.28
CA GLY A 97 -10.51 12.12 -8.04
C GLY A 97 -10.06 13.57 -8.05
N THR A 98 -10.59 14.36 -7.11
CA THR A 98 -10.35 15.80 -7.05
C THR A 98 -8.92 16.11 -6.62
N ASP A 99 -8.18 16.84 -7.46
CA ASP A 99 -6.89 17.38 -7.10
C ASP A 99 -7.07 18.71 -6.37
N PHE A 100 -7.30 18.64 -5.06
CA PHE A 100 -7.48 19.83 -4.23
C PHE A 100 -6.24 20.73 -4.18
N ALA A 101 -5.06 20.24 -4.57
CA ALA A 101 -3.82 21.02 -4.56
C ALA A 101 -3.70 21.93 -5.80
N ASN A 102 -4.29 21.52 -6.92
CA ASN A 102 -4.27 22.25 -8.19
C ASN A 102 -5.62 22.88 -8.54
N LEU A 103 -6.53 22.96 -7.57
CA LEU A 103 -7.85 23.52 -7.78
C LEU A 103 -7.73 25.04 -7.93
N ASP A 104 -8.09 25.55 -9.10
CA ASP A 104 -8.08 26.98 -9.38
C ASP A 104 -9.26 27.65 -8.66
N LEU A 105 -8.97 28.22 -7.48
CA LEU A 105 -9.97 28.90 -6.64
C LEU A 105 -10.44 30.25 -7.23
N GLU A 106 -9.84 30.71 -8.32
CA GLU A 106 -10.26 31.93 -9.03
C GLU A 106 -11.32 31.65 -10.11
N ARG A 107 -11.59 30.37 -10.43
CA ARG A 107 -12.67 29.96 -11.32
C ARG A 107 -14.05 30.17 -10.70
N ASP A 108 -15.05 30.27 -11.57
CA ASP A 108 -16.45 30.34 -11.14
C ASP A 108 -16.79 29.11 -10.27
N PRO A 109 -17.32 29.30 -9.05
CA PRO A 109 -17.64 28.21 -8.15
C PRO A 109 -18.61 27.17 -8.72
N MET A 110 -19.49 27.57 -9.66
CA MET A 110 -20.41 26.66 -10.32
C MET A 110 -19.67 25.74 -11.30
N ASP A 111 -18.70 26.26 -12.05
CA ASP A 111 -17.88 25.47 -12.96
C ASP A 111 -17.02 24.44 -12.21
N ILE A 112 -16.49 24.84 -11.04
CA ILE A 112 -15.77 23.94 -10.13
C ILE A 112 -16.70 22.82 -9.63
N ALA A 113 -17.93 23.16 -9.23
CA ALA A 113 -18.90 22.18 -8.75
C ALA A 113 -19.29 21.17 -9.84
N THR A 114 -19.52 21.64 -11.07
CA THR A 114 -19.82 20.76 -12.22
C THR A 114 -18.66 19.81 -12.53
N GLU A 115 -17.41 20.29 -12.52
CA GLU A 115 -16.24 19.44 -12.76
C GLU A 115 -16.06 18.35 -11.67
N ILE A 116 -16.36 18.68 -10.41
CA ILE A 116 -16.37 17.72 -9.30
C ILE A 116 -17.49 16.68 -9.48
N GLU A 117 -18.70 17.11 -9.85
CA GLU A 117 -19.84 16.21 -10.09
C GLU A 117 -19.60 15.25 -11.26
N GLU A 118 -19.09 15.75 -12.39
CA GLU A 118 -18.76 14.92 -13.57
C GLU A 118 -17.65 13.90 -13.27
N SER A 119 -16.68 14.28 -12.43
CA SER A 119 -15.62 13.38 -11.99
C SER A 119 -16.10 12.35 -10.95
N GLN A 120 -17.26 12.57 -10.35
CA GLN A 120 -17.76 11.79 -9.22
C GLN A 120 -18.20 10.37 -9.62
N GLU A 121 -18.83 10.17 -10.78
CA GLU A 121 -19.32 8.84 -11.19
C GLU A 121 -18.18 7.84 -11.40
N ILE A 122 -17.15 8.26 -12.14
CA ILE A 122 -15.94 7.45 -12.36
C ILE A 122 -15.20 7.27 -11.02
N ALA A 123 -15.09 8.32 -10.21
CA ALA A 123 -14.45 8.23 -8.90
C ALA A 123 -15.21 7.29 -7.95
N ASN A 124 -16.55 7.23 -7.99
CA ASN A 124 -17.35 6.36 -7.12
C ASN A 124 -17.09 4.88 -7.39
N PHE A 125 -16.94 4.48 -8.67
CA PHE A 125 -16.58 3.12 -9.01
C PHE A 125 -15.24 2.73 -8.36
N TRP A 126 -14.20 3.55 -8.55
CA TRP A 126 -12.89 3.27 -7.98
C TRP A 126 -12.85 3.40 -6.45
N LYS A 127 -13.63 4.30 -5.86
CA LYS A 127 -13.75 4.42 -4.38
C LYS A 127 -14.20 3.11 -3.75
N ALA A 128 -15.14 2.39 -4.35
CA ALA A 128 -15.58 1.08 -3.84
C ALA A 128 -14.44 0.04 -3.87
N TRP A 129 -13.66 0.00 -4.95
CA TRP A 129 -12.49 -0.88 -5.07
C TRP A 129 -11.38 -0.53 -4.08
N VAL A 130 -11.04 0.76 -3.99
CA VAL A 130 -10.05 1.29 -3.04
C VAL A 130 -10.47 0.96 -1.61
N GLN A 131 -11.74 1.16 -1.25
CA GLN A 131 -12.27 0.87 0.07
C GLN A 131 -12.20 -0.63 0.39
N SER A 132 -12.64 -1.48 -0.54
CA SER A 132 -12.56 -2.94 -0.37
C SER A 132 -11.13 -3.42 -0.22
N GLU A 133 -10.19 -2.86 -0.97
CA GLU A 133 -8.79 -3.22 -0.84
C GLU A 133 -8.17 -2.67 0.45
N LEU A 134 -8.51 -1.45 0.85
CA LEU A 134 -8.06 -0.87 2.13
C LEU A 134 -8.45 -1.77 3.31
N GLU A 135 -9.68 -2.28 3.32
CA GLU A 135 -10.16 -3.23 4.33
C GLU A 135 -9.34 -4.53 4.31
N GLN A 136 -9.02 -5.05 3.12
CA GLN A 136 -8.13 -6.21 2.99
C GLN A 136 -6.74 -5.93 3.55
N LEU A 137 -6.16 -4.76 3.27
CA LEU A 137 -4.83 -4.39 3.77
C LEU A 137 -4.82 -4.20 5.29
N GLN A 138 -5.91 -3.69 5.87
CA GLN A 138 -6.07 -3.62 7.32
C GLN A 138 -6.13 -5.03 7.93
N GLN A 139 -6.83 -5.96 7.29
CA GLN A 139 -6.87 -7.37 7.73
C GLN A 139 -5.50 -8.02 7.65
N ASP A 140 -4.70 -7.75 6.61
CA ASP A 140 -3.33 -8.27 6.48
C ASP A 140 -2.43 -7.78 7.63
N ILE A 141 -2.51 -6.49 7.98
CA ILE A 141 -1.77 -5.92 9.12
C ILE A 141 -2.22 -6.59 10.42
N TYR A 142 -3.53 -6.71 10.65
CA TYR A 142 -4.07 -7.36 11.85
C TYR A 142 -3.63 -8.82 11.98
N ALA A 143 -3.63 -9.57 10.87
CA ALA A 143 -3.15 -10.94 10.84
C ALA A 143 -1.67 -11.04 11.21
N LEU A 144 -0.84 -10.14 10.65
CA LEU A 144 0.59 -10.07 10.97
C LEU A 144 0.83 -9.74 12.45
N GLU A 145 0.11 -8.76 12.99
CA GLU A 145 0.21 -8.40 14.42
C GLU A 145 -0.19 -9.56 15.33
N LEU A 146 -1.24 -10.31 14.97
CA LEU A 146 -1.66 -11.49 15.71
C LEU A 146 -0.58 -12.58 15.68
N GLU A 147 0.08 -12.79 14.54
CA GLU A 147 1.19 -13.74 14.41
C GLU A 147 2.39 -13.34 15.28
N LEU A 148 2.75 -12.05 15.29
CA LEU A 148 3.85 -11.53 16.11
C LEU A 148 3.54 -11.56 17.61
N ALA A 149 2.27 -11.38 17.98
CA ALA A 149 1.82 -11.39 19.38
C ALA A 149 1.66 -12.80 19.96
N GLN A 150 1.55 -13.84 19.11
CA GLN A 150 1.55 -15.22 19.59
C GLN A 150 2.93 -15.54 20.19
N PRO A 151 3.01 -15.95 21.48
CA PRO A 151 4.27 -16.43 22.01
C PRO A 151 4.69 -17.61 21.13
N MET A 152 5.93 -17.59 20.62
CA MET A 152 6.58 -18.77 20.03
C MET A 152 6.19 -19.97 20.90
N GLN A 153 5.21 -20.76 20.46
CA GLN A 153 4.77 -21.89 21.24
C GLN A 153 5.91 -22.89 21.21
N ALA A 154 6.64 -22.90 22.33
CA ALA A 154 7.38 -24.01 22.89
C ALA A 154 7.75 -25.09 21.86
N SER A 155 8.84 -24.87 21.13
CA SER A 155 9.61 -26.00 20.62
C SER A 155 10.26 -26.69 21.82
N ALA A 156 9.62 -27.79 22.22
CA ALA A 156 10.14 -28.85 23.08
C ALA A 156 11.39 -29.51 22.48
#